data_AF-A0A7X5USN4-F1
#
_entry.id   AF-A0A7X5USN4-F1
#
_cell.length_a   1.000
_cell.length_b   1.000
_cell.length_c   1.000
_cell.angle_alpha   90.00
_cell.angle_beta   90.00
_cell.angle_gamma   90.00
#
_symmetry.space_group_name_H-M   'P 1'
#
loop_
_entity.id
_entity.type
_entity.pdbx_description
1 polymer ?
#
loop_
_entity_poly.entity_id
_entity_poly.type
_entity_poly.pdbx_seq_one_letter_code
_entity_poly.pdbx_strand_id
1 'polypeptide(L)'
;MRVAAVTLSLLSAATLVAVPAYGQEQPPADSDDRRVEAGIAPGTPVPDRRPGEAFADPAVAQLQRTASEVQRELGTLSQRIESARERADAAAARVRKAKQERQAAERFVAARQDEVDAFSKSVFQAMGRADEFRLLVTAANGKELLDGTSMLGRLRAAQDERLSGALRRHRDAVRAEESAEAAKRSAVARESELRKRSVDATNRADAVSAELAGPVDAANEAVIAQQRAQRERNRRTTDNWKAYLRRLKRAGVSAPAAPALADPARLPAGLRPLLGRDGEPQPGVAQVGVDGQRVLVLPRETIAAVSAAVAALGKPYVPHEGGQGPLAYSCDGLVSSVFTSAGIELPGSASRQLATGRRVPSGDAQPGDLIFVGPERYGVQSVGIVLDLRTMLVADARLAGVVVTDRPAADSVLGVVRPTLGRQAARPVPQRAEGELIWRCGGVELPRRQADEAAGAWGGYPNGLIPAAALCSTGAGSHVLRCDAAQAYHAMSRAYAGRFGSPLCITDSYRTFDVQVDLYRRKPSLAAVPGTSNHGWGLAVDMCGGVESFGTPQYRWLAANAPAFGWVNPGWARQGGGREEPWHWEYVGTIG
;
A
#
# COMPACT_ATOMS: atom_id res chain seq x y z
N MET A 1 -1.16 -85.71 29.27
CA MET A 1 -2.25 -86.50 29.88
C MET A 1 -2.93 -85.66 30.94
N ARG A 2 -4.27 -85.58 30.89
CA ARG A 2 -5.23 -85.25 31.98
C ARG A 2 -5.14 -83.82 32.56
N VAL A 3 -6.11 -82.94 32.28
CA VAL A 3 -7.52 -82.86 32.77
C VAL A 3 -7.61 -82.40 34.23
N ALA A 4 -8.17 -81.19 34.39
CA ALA A 4 -9.14 -80.70 35.41
C ALA A 4 -8.79 -80.85 36.91
N ALA A 5 -9.36 -80.12 37.87
CA ALA A 5 -10.50 -79.22 37.93
C ALA A 5 -10.39 -78.37 39.21
N VAL A 6 -10.90 -77.14 39.14
CA VAL A 6 -11.80 -76.49 40.11
C VAL A 6 -11.45 -76.56 41.61
N THR A 7 -11.13 -75.40 42.17
CA THR A 7 -11.62 -75.01 43.50
C THR A 7 -12.29 -73.65 43.42
N LEU A 8 -13.57 -73.66 43.80
CA LEU A 8 -14.52 -72.56 43.88
C LEU A 8 -14.34 -71.87 45.24
N SER A 9 -14.07 -70.56 45.26
CA SER A 9 -14.17 -69.76 46.49
C SER A 9 -14.99 -68.50 46.20
N LEU A 10 -16.08 -68.38 46.96
CA LEU A 10 -17.11 -67.36 46.88
C LEU A 10 -16.56 -65.95 47.16
N LEU A 11 -16.77 -65.01 46.24
CA LEU A 11 -16.69 -63.58 46.52
C LEU A 11 -18.02 -63.12 47.14
N SER A 12 -18.00 -62.80 48.43
CA SER A 12 -19.03 -61.99 49.07
C SER A 12 -18.77 -60.52 48.76
N ALA A 13 -19.80 -59.86 48.20
CA ALA A 13 -19.81 -58.45 47.86
C ALA A 13 -19.73 -57.57 49.12
N ALA A 14 -18.72 -56.71 49.19
CA ALA A 14 -18.71 -55.54 50.05
C ALA A 14 -18.96 -54.31 49.15
N THR A 15 -20.16 -53.74 49.25
CA THR A 15 -20.53 -52.45 48.67
C THR A 15 -19.79 -51.34 49.39
N LEU A 16 -18.70 -50.85 48.77
CA LEU A 16 -18.06 -49.59 49.16
C LEU A 16 -18.91 -48.43 48.66
N VAL A 17 -19.67 -47.81 49.58
CA VAL A 17 -20.20 -46.46 49.40
C VAL A 17 -19.02 -45.50 49.52
N ALA A 18 -18.60 -44.91 48.40
CA ALA A 18 -17.64 -43.82 48.41
C ALA A 18 -18.32 -42.56 48.96
N VAL A 19 -17.99 -42.20 50.20
CA VAL A 19 -18.23 -40.86 50.74
C VAL A 19 -17.12 -39.95 50.20
N PRO A 20 -17.41 -38.83 49.52
CA PRO A 20 -16.36 -37.89 49.16
C PRO A 20 -15.85 -37.22 50.43
N ALA A 21 -14.56 -37.36 50.69
CA ALA A 21 -13.87 -36.64 51.74
C ALA A 21 -13.94 -35.14 51.45
N TYR A 22 -14.60 -34.41 52.34
CA TYR A 22 -14.53 -32.96 52.43
C TYR A 22 -13.09 -32.57 52.77
N GLY A 23 -12.34 -32.11 51.77
CA GLY A 23 -11.11 -31.37 51.99
C GLY A 23 -11.44 -30.07 52.73
N GLN A 24 -10.93 -29.94 53.95
CA GLN A 24 -10.97 -28.73 54.75
C GLN A 24 -10.27 -27.61 53.98
N GLU A 25 -11.04 -26.63 53.52
CA GLU A 25 -10.55 -25.36 52.98
C GLU A 25 -9.84 -24.60 54.11
N GLN A 26 -8.50 -24.63 54.11
CA GLN A 26 -7.73 -23.62 54.82
C GLN A 26 -8.02 -22.26 54.15
N PRO A 27 -8.43 -21.23 54.90
CA PRO A 27 -8.64 -19.91 54.33
C PRO A 27 -7.29 -19.37 53.86
N PRO A 28 -7.18 -18.82 52.64
CA PRO A 28 -5.93 -18.22 52.20
C PRO A 28 -5.61 -17.03 53.11
N ALA A 29 -4.43 -17.08 53.71
CA ALA A 29 -3.83 -15.99 54.45
C ALA A 29 -3.57 -14.80 53.52
N ASP A 30 -3.74 -13.61 54.12
CA ASP A 30 -3.62 -12.27 53.57
C ASP A 30 -2.49 -12.06 52.54
N SER A 31 -2.81 -11.47 51.39
CA SER A 31 -1.84 -10.81 50.51
C SER A 31 -2.44 -9.55 49.86
N ASP A 32 -2.64 -8.52 50.67
CA ASP A 32 -2.35 -7.09 50.43
C ASP A 32 -2.44 -6.46 49.01
N ASP A 33 -3.37 -6.85 48.13
CA ASP A 33 -3.80 -6.00 46.99
C ASP A 33 -5.26 -5.57 47.17
N ARG A 34 -5.44 -4.49 47.94
CA ARG A 34 -6.73 -4.03 48.48
C ARG A 34 -7.61 -3.29 47.47
N ARG A 35 -7.77 -3.76 46.24
CA ARG A 35 -8.77 -3.20 45.30
C ARG A 35 -9.55 -4.25 44.53
N VAL A 36 -10.74 -4.51 45.06
CA VAL A 36 -11.98 -4.95 44.40
C VAL A 36 -11.77 -5.56 43.01
N GLU A 37 -11.66 -6.88 42.98
CA GLU A 37 -11.70 -7.69 41.77
C GLU A 37 -12.99 -7.44 41.00
N ALA A 38 -12.92 -6.63 39.95
CA ALA A 38 -13.96 -6.55 38.93
C ALA A 38 -14.07 -7.83 38.09
N GLY A 39 -13.62 -9.00 38.55
CA GLY A 39 -13.71 -10.28 37.84
C GLY A 39 -13.29 -10.24 36.37
N ILE A 40 -12.20 -9.54 36.05
CA ILE A 40 -11.51 -9.62 34.77
C ILE A 40 -10.22 -10.40 35.06
N ALA A 41 -10.21 -11.68 34.70
CA ALA A 41 -9.05 -12.53 34.91
C ALA A 41 -7.84 -12.04 34.08
N PRO A 42 -6.60 -12.16 34.58
CA PRO A 42 -5.40 -11.80 33.84
C PRO A 42 -5.29 -12.62 32.55
N GLY A 43 -5.24 -11.94 31.40
CA GLY A 43 -4.75 -12.54 30.17
C GLY A 43 -3.23 -12.62 30.22
N THR A 44 -2.67 -13.79 29.90
CA THR A 44 -1.24 -13.99 29.69
C THR A 44 -0.69 -12.92 28.74
N PRO A 45 0.50 -12.32 29.00
CA PRO A 45 1.12 -11.43 28.03
C PRO A 45 1.27 -12.17 26.71
N VAL A 46 0.62 -11.67 25.66
CA VAL A 46 0.91 -12.09 24.29
C VAL A 46 2.24 -11.44 23.96
N PRO A 47 3.29 -12.21 23.62
CA PRO A 47 4.53 -11.61 23.12
C PRO A 47 4.21 -10.68 21.95
N ASP A 48 4.66 -9.42 22.02
CA ASP A 48 4.60 -8.47 20.91
C ASP A 48 5.58 -8.94 19.82
N ARG A 49 5.21 -9.99 19.08
CA ARG A 49 5.86 -10.32 17.81
C ARG A 49 5.31 -9.36 16.79
N ARG A 50 5.91 -8.17 16.72
CA ARG A 50 5.58 -7.22 15.66
C ARG A 50 5.82 -7.94 14.33
N PRO A 51 4.87 -7.92 13.39
CA PRO A 51 5.02 -8.54 12.07
C PRO A 51 6.27 -8.08 11.32
N GLY A 52 6.76 -6.88 11.64
CA GLY A 52 7.99 -6.33 11.08
C GLY A 52 9.29 -7.05 11.48
N GLU A 53 9.32 -7.91 12.51
CA GLU A 53 10.55 -8.62 12.87
C GLU A 53 10.97 -9.68 11.83
N ALA A 54 10.00 -10.35 11.19
CA ALA A 54 10.29 -11.30 10.10
C ALA A 54 10.78 -10.61 8.81
N PHE A 55 10.43 -9.33 8.63
CA PHE A 55 10.82 -8.51 7.47
C PHE A 55 11.95 -7.52 7.75
N ALA A 56 12.36 -7.36 9.01
CA ALA A 56 13.59 -6.70 9.42
C ALA A 56 14.83 -7.59 9.17
N ASP A 57 14.62 -8.83 8.73
CA ASP A 57 15.69 -9.72 8.29
C ASP A 57 16.47 -9.06 7.13
N PRO A 58 17.79 -8.84 7.30
CA PRO A 58 18.64 -8.24 6.27
C PRO A 58 18.60 -8.98 4.92
N ALA A 59 18.34 -10.29 4.92
CA ALA A 59 18.22 -11.10 3.70
C ALA A 59 16.95 -10.75 2.92
N VAL A 60 15.82 -10.54 3.61
CA VAL A 60 14.56 -10.15 2.96
C VAL A 60 14.65 -8.72 2.42
N ALA A 61 15.29 -7.82 3.15
CA ALA A 61 15.58 -6.46 2.66
C ALA A 61 16.53 -6.46 1.44
N GLN A 62 17.47 -7.40 1.37
CA GLN A 62 18.35 -7.56 0.21
C GLN A 62 17.57 -8.05 -1.02
N LEU A 63 16.70 -9.04 -0.86
CA LEU A 63 15.85 -9.54 -1.96
C LEU A 63 14.97 -8.44 -2.56
N GLN A 64 14.43 -7.53 -1.73
CA GLN A 64 13.65 -6.37 -2.19
C GLN A 64 14.50 -5.35 -2.98
N ARG A 65 15.74 -5.08 -2.54
CA ARG A 65 16.68 -4.24 -3.29
C ARG A 65 16.97 -4.85 -4.66
N THR A 66 17.23 -6.16 -4.69
CA THR A 66 17.45 -6.91 -5.93
C THR A 66 16.21 -6.89 -6.84
N ALA A 67 14.99 -7.04 -6.31
CA ALA A 67 13.76 -6.90 -7.11
C ALA A 67 13.64 -5.50 -7.74
N SER A 68 13.96 -4.45 -6.98
CA SER A 68 13.92 -3.05 -7.46
C SER A 68 14.99 -2.76 -8.52
N GLU A 69 16.17 -3.36 -8.39
CA GLU A 69 17.23 -3.31 -9.41
C GLU A 69 16.81 -3.99 -10.71
N VAL A 70 16.26 -5.20 -10.60
CA VAL A 70 15.77 -5.98 -11.75
C VAL A 70 14.63 -5.24 -12.47
N GLN A 71 13.76 -4.52 -11.75
CA GLN A 71 12.74 -3.64 -12.36
C GLN A 71 13.34 -2.49 -13.16
N ARG A 72 14.29 -1.74 -12.58
CA ARG A 72 14.94 -0.63 -13.30
C ARG A 72 15.65 -1.13 -14.55
N GLU A 73 16.28 -2.30 -14.46
CA GLU A 73 16.91 -2.96 -15.60
C GLU A 73 15.89 -3.34 -16.68
N LEU A 74 14.79 -4.03 -16.32
CA LEU A 74 13.74 -4.44 -17.26
C LEU A 74 13.03 -3.25 -17.91
N GLY A 75 12.77 -2.17 -17.16
CA GLY A 75 12.24 -0.92 -17.71
C GLY A 75 13.18 -0.30 -18.74
N THR A 76 14.48 -0.24 -18.43
CA THR A 76 15.51 0.25 -19.35
C THR A 76 15.65 -0.65 -20.59
N LEU A 77 15.59 -1.98 -20.41
CA LEU A 77 15.68 -2.94 -21.50
C LEU A 77 14.46 -2.84 -22.43
N SER A 78 13.26 -2.68 -21.89
CA SER A 78 12.03 -2.49 -22.69
C SER A 78 12.16 -1.27 -23.60
N GLN A 79 12.58 -0.12 -23.09
CA GLN A 79 12.78 1.10 -23.89
C GLN A 79 13.86 0.91 -24.98
N ARG A 80 14.96 0.22 -24.64
CA ARG A 80 16.04 -0.06 -25.58
C ARG A 80 15.63 -1.03 -26.67
N ILE A 81 14.81 -2.03 -26.35
CA ILE A 81 14.27 -3.00 -27.33
C ILE A 81 13.39 -2.29 -28.34
N GLU A 82 12.49 -1.39 -27.88
CA GLU A 82 11.62 -0.65 -28.78
C GLU A 82 12.43 0.25 -29.73
N SER A 83 13.37 1.03 -29.19
CA SER A 83 14.25 1.86 -30.03
C SER A 83 15.10 1.00 -31.00
N ALA A 84 15.54 -0.19 -30.59
CA ALA A 84 16.29 -1.09 -31.47
C ALA A 84 15.41 -1.67 -32.58
N ARG A 85 14.14 -2.00 -32.29
CA ARG A 85 13.15 -2.47 -33.25
C ARG A 85 12.84 -1.41 -34.30
N GLU A 86 12.56 -0.17 -33.88
CA GLU A 86 12.34 0.96 -34.79
C GLU A 86 13.53 1.17 -35.74
N ARG A 87 14.76 1.06 -35.22
CA ARG A 87 15.98 1.14 -36.04
C ARG A 87 16.10 -0.02 -37.01
N ALA A 88 15.76 -1.24 -36.60
CA ALA A 88 15.77 -2.42 -37.46
C ALA A 88 14.75 -2.27 -38.61
N ASP A 89 13.55 -1.76 -38.31
CA ASP A 89 12.50 -1.49 -39.29
C ASP A 89 12.90 -0.37 -40.27
N ALA A 90 13.47 0.73 -39.75
CA ALA A 90 14.01 1.81 -40.57
C ALA A 90 15.17 1.33 -41.47
N ALA A 91 16.07 0.49 -40.95
CA ALA A 91 17.14 -0.10 -41.74
C ALA A 91 16.59 -1.05 -42.82
N ALA A 92 15.56 -1.85 -42.51
CA ALA A 92 14.88 -2.69 -43.49
C ALA A 92 14.22 -1.86 -44.60
N ALA A 93 13.61 -0.71 -44.27
CA ALA A 93 13.07 0.21 -45.26
C ALA A 93 14.16 0.80 -46.16
N ARG A 94 15.32 1.18 -45.60
CA ARG A 94 16.48 1.64 -46.38
C ARG A 94 17.00 0.58 -47.35
N VAL A 95 17.08 -0.68 -46.92
CA VAL A 95 17.46 -1.79 -47.80
C VAL A 95 16.47 -1.92 -48.96
N ARG A 96 15.16 -1.84 -48.71
CA ARG A 96 14.15 -1.89 -49.78
C ARG A 96 14.32 -0.74 -50.77
N LYS A 97 14.55 0.48 -50.29
CA LYS A 97 14.79 1.65 -51.13
C LYS A 97 16.07 1.51 -51.96
N ALA A 98 17.19 1.12 -51.33
CA ALA A 98 18.46 0.93 -52.02
C ALA A 98 18.38 -0.17 -53.10
N LYS A 99 17.65 -1.26 -52.84
CA LYS A 99 17.36 -2.30 -53.84
C LYS A 99 16.61 -1.75 -55.05
N GLN A 100 15.59 -0.92 -54.81
CA GLN A 100 14.82 -0.28 -55.88
C GLN A 100 15.69 0.69 -56.69
N GLU A 101 16.55 1.48 -56.03
CA GLU A 101 17.49 2.39 -56.69
C GLU A 101 18.53 1.65 -57.51
N ARG A 102 19.10 0.55 -56.98
CA ARG A 102 20.02 -0.32 -57.73
C ARG A 102 19.34 -0.90 -58.96
N GLN A 103 18.15 -1.45 -58.82
CA GLN A 103 17.38 -1.99 -59.96
C GLN A 103 17.03 -0.90 -60.99
N ALA A 104 16.72 0.32 -60.56
CA ALA A 104 16.49 1.43 -61.47
C ALA A 104 17.78 1.85 -62.20
N ALA A 105 18.91 1.92 -61.50
CA ALA A 105 20.21 2.22 -62.08
C ALA A 105 20.67 1.13 -63.07
N GLU A 106 20.41 -0.14 -62.76
CA GLU A 106 20.67 -1.29 -63.64
C GLU A 106 19.87 -1.18 -64.94
N ARG A 107 18.56 -0.92 -64.87
CA ARG A 107 17.72 -0.65 -66.05
C ARG A 107 18.21 0.56 -66.85
N PHE A 108 18.67 1.61 -66.16
CA PHE A 108 19.20 2.80 -66.82
C PHE A 108 20.52 2.51 -67.55
N VAL A 109 21.41 1.70 -66.97
CA VAL A 109 22.64 1.25 -67.64
C VAL A 109 22.30 0.44 -68.89
N ALA A 110 21.40 -0.55 -68.77
CA ALA A 110 20.97 -1.37 -69.91
C ALA A 110 20.42 -0.51 -71.05
N ALA A 111 19.52 0.43 -70.77
CA ALA A 111 18.98 1.35 -71.77
C ALA A 111 20.06 2.22 -72.45
N ARG A 112 21.13 2.61 -71.74
CA ARG A 112 22.24 3.37 -72.34
C ARG A 112 23.17 2.48 -73.17
N GLN A 113 23.35 1.22 -72.79
CA GLN A 113 24.07 0.25 -73.60
C GLN A 113 23.32 -0.01 -74.91
N ASP A 114 21.98 -0.19 -74.85
CA ASP A 114 21.14 -0.34 -76.04
C ASP A 114 21.23 0.87 -76.98
N GLU A 115 21.26 2.11 -76.45
CA GLU A 115 21.46 3.33 -77.25
C GLU A 115 22.84 3.35 -77.95
N VAL A 116 23.90 2.96 -77.24
CA VAL A 116 25.27 2.89 -77.79
C VAL A 116 25.36 1.78 -78.85
N ASP A 117 24.73 0.63 -78.62
CA ASP A 117 24.68 -0.48 -79.57
C ASP A 117 23.88 -0.10 -80.82
N ALA A 118 22.74 0.57 -80.66
CA ALA A 118 21.95 1.07 -81.79
C ALA A 118 22.69 2.13 -82.60
N PHE A 119 23.42 3.04 -81.94
CA PHE A 119 24.28 4.02 -82.61
C PHE A 119 25.45 3.35 -83.33
N SER A 120 26.10 2.38 -82.69
CA SER A 120 27.18 1.61 -83.32
C SER A 120 26.65 0.86 -84.53
N LYS A 121 25.50 0.19 -84.41
CA LYS A 121 24.83 -0.53 -85.50
C LYS A 121 24.44 0.40 -86.64
N SER A 122 23.91 1.60 -86.37
CA SER A 122 23.58 2.57 -87.42
C SER A 122 24.82 3.10 -88.13
N VAL A 123 25.93 3.34 -87.40
CA VAL A 123 27.23 3.69 -87.97
C VAL A 123 27.80 2.55 -88.84
N PHE A 124 27.67 1.29 -88.41
CA PHE A 124 28.13 0.12 -89.16
C PHE A 124 27.25 -0.22 -90.38
N GLN A 125 25.91 -0.12 -90.26
CA GLN A 125 24.96 -0.43 -91.34
C GLN A 125 24.90 0.66 -92.40
N ALA A 126 25.20 1.91 -92.04
CA ALA A 126 25.35 3.02 -92.99
C ALA A 126 26.68 2.92 -93.77
N MET A 127 26.97 1.77 -94.40
CA MET A 127 28.09 1.50 -95.34
C MET A 127 28.13 2.54 -96.48
N GLY A 128 28.58 3.73 -96.14
CA GLY A 128 28.21 4.95 -96.82
C GLY A 128 28.59 6.18 -96.01
N ARG A 129 29.67 6.06 -95.21
CA ARG A 129 30.63 7.11 -94.88
C ARG A 129 30.06 8.36 -94.15
N ALA A 130 30.16 8.29 -92.83
CA ALA A 130 30.64 9.38 -91.98
C ALA A 130 31.84 8.86 -91.16
N ASP A 131 32.85 8.32 -91.83
CA ASP A 131 34.16 8.10 -91.24
C ASP A 131 34.99 9.38 -91.40
N GLU A 132 35.95 9.59 -90.51
CA GLU A 132 36.89 10.72 -90.60
C GLU A 132 37.51 10.81 -92.00
N PHE A 133 37.69 9.65 -92.66
CA PHE A 133 38.20 9.53 -94.01
C PHE A 133 37.27 10.08 -95.11
N ARG A 134 35.94 9.90 -95.07
CA ARG A 134 35.03 10.57 -96.02
C ARG A 134 34.83 12.03 -95.65
N LEU A 135 34.78 12.38 -94.37
CA LEU A 135 34.79 13.80 -93.98
C LEU A 135 36.03 14.49 -94.59
N LEU A 136 37.20 13.83 -94.59
CA LEU A 136 38.44 14.25 -95.26
C LEU A 136 38.29 14.41 -96.80
N VAL A 137 37.46 13.59 -97.43
CA VAL A 137 37.32 13.48 -98.90
C VAL A 137 36.12 14.26 -99.47
N THR A 138 35.12 14.62 -98.66
CA THR A 138 33.91 15.36 -99.10
C THR A 138 33.75 16.76 -98.52
N ALA A 139 34.56 17.17 -97.56
CA ALA A 139 34.55 18.57 -97.09
C ALA A 139 34.98 19.52 -98.23
N ALA A 140 34.18 20.54 -98.53
CA ALA A 140 34.45 21.49 -99.61
C ALA A 140 35.59 22.47 -99.27
N ASN A 141 35.95 22.59 -97.99
CA ASN A 141 37.04 23.42 -97.50
C ASN A 141 37.53 22.94 -96.11
N GLY A 142 38.71 23.45 -95.68
CA GLY A 142 39.31 23.07 -94.41
C GLY A 142 38.48 23.39 -93.16
N LYS A 143 37.53 24.35 -93.25
CA LYS A 143 36.63 24.69 -92.14
C LYS A 143 35.55 23.63 -91.94
N GLU A 144 34.94 23.14 -93.02
CA GLU A 144 33.89 22.11 -92.98
C GLU A 144 34.43 20.75 -92.49
N LEU A 145 35.68 20.42 -92.83
CA LEU A 145 36.38 19.24 -92.31
C LEU A 145 36.59 19.31 -90.79
N LEU A 146 37.09 20.45 -90.30
CA LEU A 146 37.34 20.67 -88.87
C LEU A 146 36.03 20.72 -88.06
N ASP A 147 34.98 21.37 -88.59
CA ASP A 147 33.69 21.47 -87.93
C ASP A 147 33.02 20.09 -87.78
N GLY A 148 33.03 19.26 -88.84
CA GLY A 148 32.43 17.91 -88.81
C GLY A 148 33.20 16.87 -87.99
N THR A 149 34.53 16.89 -88.02
CA THR A 149 35.37 16.05 -87.13
C THR A 149 35.20 16.48 -85.67
N SER A 150 35.12 17.77 -85.38
CA SER A 150 34.82 18.26 -84.03
C SER A 150 33.44 17.83 -83.54
N MET A 151 32.43 17.77 -84.42
CA MET A 151 31.07 17.36 -84.08
C MET A 151 30.98 15.87 -83.76
N LEU A 152 31.61 15.01 -84.55
CA LEU A 152 31.70 13.56 -84.28
C LEU A 152 32.46 13.27 -82.98
N GLY A 153 33.56 13.99 -82.74
CA GLY A 153 34.31 13.92 -81.48
C GLY A 153 33.44 14.30 -80.27
N ARG A 154 32.66 15.39 -80.38
CA ARG A 154 31.72 15.82 -79.32
C ARG A 154 30.60 14.81 -79.09
N LEU A 155 30.06 14.18 -80.14
CA LEU A 155 29.00 13.17 -80.03
C LEU A 155 29.47 11.90 -79.32
N ARG A 156 30.65 11.38 -79.70
CA ARG A 156 31.26 10.21 -79.02
C ARG A 156 31.58 10.53 -77.56
N ALA A 157 32.22 11.67 -77.30
CA ALA A 157 32.52 12.11 -75.94
C ALA A 157 31.25 12.23 -75.08
N ALA A 158 30.16 12.77 -75.64
CA ALA A 158 28.89 12.88 -74.93
C ALA A 158 28.22 11.52 -74.65
N GLN A 159 28.36 10.53 -75.54
CA GLN A 159 27.86 9.17 -75.30
C GLN A 159 28.68 8.45 -74.23
N ASP A 160 30.01 8.51 -74.32
CA ASP A 160 30.92 7.92 -73.34
C ASP A 160 30.72 8.54 -71.95
N GLU A 161 30.52 9.85 -71.87
CA GLU A 161 30.23 10.54 -70.61
C GLU A 161 28.90 10.05 -69.98
N ARG A 162 27.85 9.89 -70.80
CA ARG A 162 26.53 9.42 -70.34
C ARG A 162 26.58 7.97 -69.86
N LEU A 163 27.21 7.06 -70.61
CA LEU A 163 27.34 5.65 -70.22
C LEU A 163 28.24 5.50 -68.98
N SER A 164 29.38 6.20 -68.95
CA SER A 164 30.26 6.22 -67.78
C SER A 164 29.56 6.78 -66.54
N GLY A 165 28.74 7.81 -66.72
CA GLY A 165 27.88 8.36 -65.66
C GLY A 165 26.83 7.36 -65.16
N ALA A 166 26.21 6.60 -66.07
CA ALA A 166 25.27 5.53 -65.73
C ALA A 166 25.94 4.41 -64.92
N LEU A 167 27.11 3.94 -65.37
CA LEU A 167 27.90 2.90 -64.70
C LEU A 167 28.36 3.34 -63.31
N ARG A 168 28.78 4.60 -63.13
CA ARG A 168 29.10 5.17 -61.81
C ARG A 168 27.90 5.13 -60.88
N ARG A 169 26.72 5.62 -61.33
CA ARG A 169 25.48 5.58 -60.54
C ARG A 169 25.08 4.16 -60.15
N HIS A 170 25.23 3.18 -61.03
CA HIS A 170 24.97 1.79 -60.69
C HIS A 170 25.92 1.27 -59.61
N ARG A 171 27.22 1.53 -59.73
CA ARG A 171 28.21 1.16 -58.70
C ARG A 171 27.93 1.84 -57.35
N ASP A 172 27.54 3.11 -57.36
CA ASP A 172 27.12 3.84 -56.15
C ASP A 172 25.88 3.19 -55.51
N ALA A 173 24.88 2.81 -56.32
CA ALA A 173 23.67 2.16 -55.85
C ALA A 173 23.93 0.76 -55.26
N VAL A 174 24.84 -0.03 -55.87
CA VAL A 174 25.29 -1.31 -55.31
C VAL A 174 25.95 -1.12 -53.94
N ARG A 175 26.89 -0.18 -53.81
CA ARG A 175 27.52 0.14 -52.52
C ARG A 175 26.52 0.62 -51.48
N ALA A 176 25.53 1.41 -51.89
CA ALA A 176 24.47 1.88 -51.01
C ALA A 176 23.59 0.72 -50.51
N GLU A 177 23.27 -0.26 -51.38
CA GLU A 177 22.56 -1.49 -51.00
C GLU A 177 23.36 -2.31 -49.99
N GLU A 178 24.63 -2.60 -50.28
CA GLU A 178 25.52 -3.36 -49.37
C GLU A 178 25.65 -2.69 -48.00
N SER A 179 25.81 -1.37 -47.98
CA SER A 179 25.89 -0.57 -46.75
C SER A 179 24.58 -0.61 -45.96
N ALA A 180 23.43 -0.52 -46.65
CA ALA A 180 22.12 -0.63 -46.02
C ALA A 180 21.88 -2.03 -45.44
N GLU A 181 22.31 -3.09 -46.14
CA GLU A 181 22.20 -4.47 -45.64
C GLU A 181 23.09 -4.73 -44.42
N ALA A 182 24.31 -4.20 -44.40
CA ALA A 182 25.19 -4.26 -43.24
C ALA A 182 24.58 -3.53 -42.02
N ALA A 183 24.02 -2.33 -42.24
CA ALA A 183 23.33 -1.58 -41.20
C ALA A 183 22.11 -2.34 -40.65
N LYS A 184 21.33 -3.00 -41.53
CA LYS A 184 20.20 -3.85 -41.13
C LYS A 184 20.66 -5.02 -40.27
N ARG A 185 21.71 -5.76 -40.67
CA ARG A 185 22.25 -6.89 -39.90
C ARG A 185 22.67 -6.46 -38.49
N SER A 186 23.35 -5.31 -38.38
CA SER A 186 23.75 -4.74 -37.09
C SER A 186 22.56 -4.37 -36.21
N ALA A 187 21.54 -3.71 -36.78
CA ALA A 187 20.33 -3.33 -36.04
C ALA A 187 19.56 -4.55 -35.51
N VAL A 188 19.38 -5.59 -36.33
CA VAL A 188 18.70 -6.84 -35.94
C VAL A 188 19.49 -7.60 -34.87
N ALA A 189 20.82 -7.68 -35.00
CA ALA A 189 21.67 -8.32 -33.99
C ALA A 189 21.56 -7.60 -32.64
N ARG A 190 21.51 -6.27 -32.65
CA ARG A 190 21.35 -5.45 -31.44
C ARG A 190 20.00 -5.68 -30.76
N GLU A 191 18.92 -5.76 -31.53
CA GLU A 191 17.57 -6.07 -31.03
C GLU A 191 17.53 -7.47 -30.39
N SER A 192 18.10 -8.48 -31.06
CA SER A 192 18.16 -9.86 -30.55
C SER A 192 18.93 -9.96 -29.23
N GLU A 193 20.08 -9.29 -29.13
CA GLU A 193 20.88 -9.23 -27.90
C GLU A 193 20.10 -8.60 -26.74
N LEU A 194 19.38 -7.51 -26.99
CA LEU A 194 18.56 -6.86 -25.96
C LEU A 194 17.41 -7.76 -25.50
N ARG A 195 16.78 -8.50 -26.42
CA ARG A 195 15.74 -9.48 -26.06
C ARG A 195 16.27 -10.60 -25.16
N LYS A 196 17.48 -11.13 -25.43
CA LYS A 196 18.09 -12.16 -24.57
C LYS A 196 18.31 -11.64 -23.14
N ARG A 197 18.88 -10.44 -23.00
CA ARG A 197 19.05 -9.80 -21.68
C ARG A 197 17.73 -9.58 -20.96
N SER A 198 16.67 -9.26 -21.69
CA SER A 198 15.32 -9.16 -21.13
C SER A 198 14.86 -10.47 -20.52
N VAL A 199 15.06 -11.60 -21.21
CA VAL A 199 14.73 -12.94 -20.70
C VAL A 199 15.55 -13.28 -19.46
N ASP A 200 16.86 -13.00 -19.47
CA ASP A 200 17.72 -13.26 -18.32
C ASP A 200 17.30 -12.44 -17.09
N ALA A 201 16.93 -11.17 -17.29
CA ALA A 201 16.43 -10.31 -16.23
C ALA A 201 15.06 -10.79 -15.70
N THR A 202 14.18 -11.29 -16.57
CA THR A 202 12.92 -11.93 -16.16
C THR A 202 13.16 -13.18 -15.32
N ASN A 203 14.10 -14.06 -15.70
CA ASN A 203 14.43 -15.25 -14.92
C ASN A 203 14.98 -14.90 -13.53
N ARG A 204 15.78 -13.83 -13.42
CA ARG A 204 16.23 -13.32 -12.11
C ARG A 204 15.07 -12.81 -11.26
N ALA A 205 14.07 -12.15 -11.87
CA ALA A 205 12.87 -11.72 -11.17
C ALA A 205 12.10 -12.93 -10.61
N ASP A 206 11.91 -13.98 -11.41
CA ASP A 206 11.23 -15.21 -10.97
C ASP A 206 11.95 -15.89 -9.80
N ALA A 207 13.29 -15.89 -9.78
CA ALA A 207 14.08 -16.46 -8.69
C ALA A 207 13.90 -15.68 -7.38
N VAL A 208 14.02 -14.35 -7.43
CA VAL A 208 13.77 -13.47 -6.27
C VAL A 208 12.34 -13.67 -5.76
N SER A 209 11.38 -13.88 -6.66
CA SER A 209 10.00 -14.16 -6.28
C SER A 209 9.82 -15.48 -5.52
N ALA A 210 10.49 -16.54 -5.94
CA ALA A 210 10.41 -17.84 -5.26
C ALA A 210 11.00 -17.76 -3.84
N GLU A 211 12.09 -17.02 -3.66
CA GLU A 211 12.75 -16.87 -2.35
C GLU A 211 11.94 -16.03 -1.36
N LEU A 212 11.09 -15.10 -1.84
CA LEU A 212 10.22 -14.28 -1.00
C LEU A 212 8.98 -15.02 -0.47
N ALA A 213 8.54 -16.12 -1.09
CA ALA A 213 7.28 -16.77 -0.74
C ALA A 213 7.23 -17.30 0.71
N GLY A 214 8.30 -17.94 1.19
CA GLY A 214 8.34 -18.49 2.56
C GLY A 214 8.22 -17.44 3.67
N PRO A 215 9.06 -16.38 3.66
CA PRO A 215 8.95 -15.28 4.63
C PRO A 215 7.56 -14.61 4.68
N VAL A 216 6.87 -14.57 3.53
CA VAL A 216 5.54 -13.99 3.38
C VAL A 216 4.48 -14.80 4.09
N ASP A 217 4.48 -16.11 3.85
CA ASP A 217 3.52 -17.01 4.48
C ASP A 217 3.65 -16.94 6.01
N ALA A 218 4.89 -16.97 6.51
CA ALA A 218 5.17 -16.86 7.93
C ALA A 218 4.66 -15.53 8.55
N ALA A 219 4.86 -14.40 7.86
CA ALA A 219 4.38 -13.11 8.35
C ALA A 219 2.86 -12.96 8.27
N ASN A 220 2.24 -13.50 7.21
CA ASN A 220 0.78 -13.52 7.08
C ASN A 220 0.13 -14.36 8.19
N GLU A 221 0.69 -15.53 8.49
CA GLU A 221 0.25 -16.36 9.62
C GLU A 221 0.37 -15.64 10.96
N ALA A 222 1.49 -14.96 11.21
CA ALA A 222 1.71 -14.19 12.44
C ALA A 222 0.66 -13.07 12.63
N VAL A 223 0.34 -12.34 11.56
CA VAL A 223 -0.67 -11.27 11.60
C VAL A 223 -2.07 -11.84 11.81
N ILE A 224 -2.43 -12.93 11.14
CA ILE A 224 -3.71 -13.61 11.35
C ILE A 224 -3.83 -14.05 12.82
N ALA A 225 -2.78 -14.62 13.39
CA ALA A 225 -2.74 -15.01 14.79
C ALA A 225 -2.91 -13.80 15.73
N GLN A 226 -2.20 -12.70 15.49
CA GLN A 226 -2.31 -11.45 16.26
C GLN A 226 -3.74 -10.89 16.22
N GLN A 227 -4.34 -10.80 15.03
CA GLN A 227 -5.71 -10.30 14.88
C GLN A 227 -6.75 -11.19 15.56
N ARG A 228 -6.59 -12.52 15.49
CA ARG A 228 -7.45 -13.46 16.21
C ARG A 228 -7.34 -13.25 17.72
N ALA A 229 -6.11 -13.12 18.24
CA ALA A 229 -5.88 -12.84 19.65
C ALA A 229 -6.51 -11.50 20.09
N GLN A 230 -6.38 -10.44 19.26
CA GLN A 230 -6.98 -9.14 19.55
C GLN A 230 -8.52 -9.18 19.57
N ARG A 231 -9.15 -9.89 18.61
CA ARG A 231 -10.61 -10.08 18.58
C ARG A 231 -11.11 -10.85 19.80
N GLU A 232 -10.40 -11.89 20.19
CA GLU A 232 -10.73 -12.67 21.39
C GLU A 232 -10.61 -11.82 22.66
N ARG A 233 -9.55 -11.02 22.78
CA ARG A 233 -9.39 -10.06 23.89
C ARG A 233 -10.57 -9.07 23.94
N ASN A 234 -10.94 -8.45 22.82
CA ASN A 234 -12.07 -7.52 22.76
C ASN A 234 -13.39 -8.19 23.18
N ARG A 235 -13.62 -9.44 22.74
CA ARG A 235 -14.82 -10.22 23.09
C ARG A 235 -14.86 -10.52 24.59
N ARG A 236 -13.77 -10.99 25.17
CA ARG A 236 -13.67 -11.25 26.63
C ARG A 236 -13.96 -9.99 27.45
N THR A 237 -13.40 -8.84 27.06
CA THR A 237 -13.70 -7.56 27.72
C THR A 237 -15.19 -7.22 27.65
N THR A 238 -15.81 -7.42 26.49
CA THR A 238 -17.26 -7.20 26.32
C THR A 238 -18.08 -8.09 27.25
N ASP A 239 -17.73 -9.38 27.35
CA ASP A 239 -18.42 -10.34 28.21
C ASP A 239 -18.23 -10.03 29.70
N ASN A 240 -17.02 -9.62 30.10
CA ASN A 240 -16.70 -9.20 31.46
C ASN A 240 -17.45 -7.92 31.86
N TRP A 241 -17.53 -6.94 30.96
CA TRP A 241 -18.31 -5.72 31.19
C TRP A 241 -19.79 -6.04 31.41
N LYS A 242 -20.39 -6.90 30.57
CA LYS A 242 -21.77 -7.39 30.77
C LYS A 242 -21.93 -8.12 32.10
N ALA A 243 -20.93 -8.90 32.53
CA ALA A 243 -20.95 -9.59 33.82
C ALA A 243 -20.93 -8.60 35.00
N TYR A 244 -20.14 -7.54 34.92
CA TYR A 244 -20.16 -6.43 35.88
C TYR A 244 -21.56 -5.78 35.98
N LEU A 245 -22.18 -5.43 34.85
CA LEU A 245 -23.53 -4.84 34.85
C LEU A 245 -24.58 -5.77 35.48
N ARG A 246 -24.48 -7.09 35.22
CA ARG A 246 -25.36 -8.09 35.86
C ARG A 246 -25.13 -8.17 37.37
N ARG A 247 -23.88 -8.09 37.85
CA ARG A 247 -23.56 -8.07 39.29
C ARG A 247 -24.18 -6.84 39.96
N LEU A 248 -24.01 -5.67 39.37
CA LEU A 248 -24.59 -4.43 39.88
C LEU A 248 -26.13 -4.53 39.99
N LYS A 249 -26.78 -5.07 38.95
CA LYS A 249 -28.23 -5.31 38.94
C LYS A 249 -28.67 -6.32 40.01
N ARG A 250 -27.96 -7.44 40.18
CA ARG A 250 -28.27 -8.45 41.21
C ARG A 250 -28.09 -7.90 42.63
N ALA A 251 -27.11 -7.02 42.80
CA ALA A 251 -26.87 -6.30 44.05
C ALA A 251 -27.95 -5.27 44.39
N GLY A 252 -28.96 -5.06 43.53
CA GLY A 252 -30.01 -4.07 43.75
C GLY A 252 -29.52 -2.62 43.72
N VAL A 253 -28.30 -2.39 43.24
CA VAL A 253 -27.68 -1.05 43.23
C VAL A 253 -28.10 -0.33 41.95
N SER A 254 -28.86 0.75 42.11
CA SER A 254 -29.03 1.75 41.05
C SER A 254 -27.80 2.66 41.02
N ALA A 255 -27.14 2.77 39.88
CA ALA A 255 -25.93 3.58 39.74
C ALA A 255 -26.23 5.07 40.03
N PRO A 256 -25.60 5.70 41.04
CA PRO A 256 -25.82 7.10 41.34
C PRO A 256 -25.31 8.02 40.22
N ALA A 257 -25.82 9.26 40.18
CA ALA A 257 -25.26 10.31 39.34
C ALA A 257 -23.84 10.68 39.78
N ALA A 258 -23.01 11.18 38.85
CA ALA A 258 -21.65 11.64 39.15
C ALA A 258 -21.54 12.57 40.39
N PRO A 259 -22.41 13.58 40.58
CA PRO A 259 -22.33 14.46 41.75
C PRO A 259 -22.56 13.74 43.09
N ALA A 260 -23.35 12.67 43.11
CA ALA A 260 -23.65 11.91 44.33
C ALA A 260 -22.45 11.07 44.82
N LEU A 261 -21.45 10.84 43.96
CA LEU A 261 -20.23 10.13 44.31
C LEU A 261 -19.02 11.06 44.43
N ALA A 262 -19.16 12.36 44.15
CA ALA A 262 -18.04 13.28 44.09
C ALA A 262 -17.37 13.52 45.46
N ASP A 263 -18.15 13.54 46.54
CA ASP A 263 -17.65 13.67 47.91
C ASP A 263 -17.71 12.30 48.63
N PRO A 264 -16.56 11.65 48.89
CA PRO A 264 -16.52 10.33 49.51
C PRO A 264 -16.97 10.35 50.99
N ALA A 265 -17.07 11.52 51.62
CA ALA A 265 -17.61 11.66 52.98
C ALA A 265 -19.15 11.72 53.02
N ARG A 266 -19.81 11.89 51.86
CA ARG A 266 -21.27 12.09 51.75
C ARG A 266 -21.89 11.17 50.70
N LEU A 267 -21.63 9.88 50.81
CA LEU A 267 -22.15 8.88 49.88
C LEU A 267 -23.62 8.52 50.18
N PRO A 268 -24.40 8.13 49.15
CA PRO A 268 -25.72 7.56 49.32
C PRO A 268 -25.75 6.37 50.30
N ALA A 269 -26.88 6.19 50.99
CA ALA A 269 -27.04 5.12 51.96
C ALA A 269 -26.71 3.74 51.37
N GLY A 270 -25.96 2.94 52.14
CA GLY A 270 -25.51 1.60 51.73
C GLY A 270 -24.18 1.59 50.94
N LEU A 271 -23.73 2.74 50.42
CA LEU A 271 -22.43 2.84 49.76
C LEU A 271 -21.33 3.19 50.76
N ARG A 272 -20.13 2.70 50.48
CA ARG A 272 -18.90 2.97 51.25
C ARG A 272 -17.84 3.54 50.32
N PRO A 273 -16.93 4.39 50.83
CA PRO A 273 -15.83 4.89 50.01
C PRO A 273 -14.93 3.74 49.56
N LEU A 274 -14.42 3.86 48.33
CA LEU A 274 -13.31 3.04 47.86
C LEU A 274 -12.01 3.71 48.29
N LEU A 275 -11.11 2.97 48.94
CA LEU A 275 -9.82 3.52 49.37
C LEU A 275 -8.79 3.48 48.23
N GLY A 276 -7.96 4.52 48.14
CA GLY A 276 -6.79 4.61 47.28
C GLY A 276 -5.63 3.76 47.79
N ARG A 277 -4.50 3.76 47.07
CA ARG A 277 -3.27 3.09 47.54
C ARG A 277 -2.68 3.73 48.80
N ASP A 278 -2.93 5.02 48.98
CA ASP A 278 -2.56 5.80 50.15
C ASP A 278 -3.48 5.56 51.35
N GLY A 279 -4.54 4.76 51.19
CA GLY A 279 -5.54 4.51 52.22
C GLY A 279 -6.63 5.58 52.29
N GLU A 280 -6.56 6.63 51.47
CA GLU A 280 -7.52 7.73 51.50
C GLU A 280 -8.79 7.42 50.67
N PRO A 281 -9.97 7.92 51.08
CA PRO A 281 -11.19 7.77 50.29
C PRO A 281 -11.09 8.42 48.90
N GLN A 282 -11.36 7.66 47.85
CA GLN A 282 -11.34 8.16 46.47
C GLN A 282 -12.64 8.91 46.12
N PRO A 283 -12.56 10.15 45.61
CA PRO A 283 -13.73 10.86 45.11
C PRO A 283 -14.21 10.31 43.77
N GLY A 284 -15.52 10.30 43.54
CA GLY A 284 -16.15 9.95 42.25
C GLY A 284 -16.44 8.46 42.06
N VAL A 285 -16.12 7.62 43.03
CA VAL A 285 -16.36 6.17 43.02
C VAL A 285 -16.72 5.68 44.43
N ALA A 286 -17.46 4.59 44.51
CA ALA A 286 -17.81 3.96 45.77
C ALA A 286 -17.81 2.43 45.64
N GLN A 287 -18.11 1.74 46.72
CA GLN A 287 -18.30 0.29 46.75
C GLN A 287 -19.48 -0.07 47.64
N VAL A 288 -20.07 -1.24 47.40
CA VAL A 288 -21.06 -1.86 48.28
C VAL A 288 -20.65 -3.30 48.59
N GLY A 289 -20.98 -3.79 49.78
CA GLY A 289 -20.87 -5.21 50.11
C GLY A 289 -22.21 -5.91 49.88
N VAL A 290 -22.26 -6.90 49.00
CA VAL A 290 -23.45 -7.76 48.79
C VAL A 290 -22.99 -9.22 48.82
N ASP A 291 -23.64 -10.04 49.64
CA ASP A 291 -23.34 -11.48 49.79
C ASP A 291 -21.85 -11.77 50.06
N GLY A 292 -21.22 -10.94 50.90
CA GLY A 292 -19.78 -11.03 51.21
C GLY A 292 -18.84 -10.56 50.10
N GLN A 293 -19.36 -10.18 48.93
CA GLN A 293 -18.58 -9.64 47.82
C GLN A 293 -18.63 -8.11 47.79
N ARG A 294 -17.47 -7.48 47.56
CA ARG A 294 -17.40 -6.04 47.30
C ARG A 294 -17.66 -5.77 45.83
N VAL A 295 -18.63 -4.93 45.53
CA VAL A 295 -18.98 -4.50 44.17
C VAL A 295 -18.60 -3.03 44.00
N LEU A 296 -17.80 -2.73 42.98
CA LEU A 296 -17.48 -1.36 42.60
C LEU A 296 -18.75 -0.65 42.10
N VAL A 297 -18.97 0.56 42.56
CA VAL A 297 -20.10 1.41 42.16
C VAL A 297 -19.54 2.63 41.45
N LEU A 298 -19.77 2.67 40.14
CA LEU A 298 -19.41 3.77 39.25
C LEU A 298 -20.61 4.70 39.03
N PRO A 299 -20.38 6.00 38.72
CA PRO A 299 -21.44 6.88 38.26
C PRO A 299 -22.20 6.31 37.06
N ARG A 300 -23.51 6.56 36.97
CA ARG A 300 -24.31 6.14 35.80
C ARG A 300 -23.74 6.70 34.49
N GLU A 301 -23.19 7.92 34.51
CA GLU A 301 -22.56 8.56 33.36
C GLU A 301 -21.29 7.79 32.94
N THR A 302 -20.48 7.35 33.90
CA THR A 302 -19.33 6.47 33.63
C THR A 302 -19.76 5.14 33.03
N ILE A 303 -20.80 4.50 33.59
CA ILE A 303 -21.32 3.24 33.07
C ILE A 303 -21.82 3.38 31.64
N ALA A 304 -22.53 4.47 31.33
CA ALA A 304 -23.00 4.77 29.98
C ALA A 304 -21.83 4.97 29.00
N ALA A 305 -20.83 5.78 29.37
CA ALA A 305 -19.66 6.05 28.54
C ALA A 305 -18.83 4.79 28.26
N VAL A 306 -18.53 3.98 29.28
CA VAL A 306 -17.78 2.73 29.12
C VAL A 306 -18.58 1.71 28.31
N SER A 307 -19.91 1.64 28.49
CA SER A 307 -20.77 0.77 27.67
C SER A 307 -20.77 1.17 26.20
N ALA A 308 -20.82 2.47 25.90
CA ALA A 308 -20.72 2.98 24.54
C ALA A 308 -19.33 2.71 23.93
N ALA A 309 -18.26 2.85 24.71
CA ALA A 309 -16.91 2.52 24.28
C ALA A 309 -16.73 1.02 23.98
N VAL A 310 -17.25 0.14 24.85
CA VAL A 310 -17.27 -1.31 24.63
C VAL A 310 -18.05 -1.68 23.37
N ALA A 311 -19.18 -1.00 23.10
CA ALA A 311 -19.94 -1.18 21.86
C ALA A 311 -19.19 -0.70 20.60
N ALA A 312 -18.19 0.17 20.77
CA ALA A 312 -17.31 0.62 19.69
C ALA A 312 -16.13 -0.33 19.44
N LEU A 313 -15.89 -1.37 20.25
CA LEU A 313 -14.81 -2.32 20.02
C LEU A 313 -14.89 -2.97 18.63
N GLY A 314 -13.76 -3.01 17.94
CA GLY A 314 -13.62 -3.49 16.56
C GLY A 314 -14.01 -2.47 15.49
N LYS A 315 -14.48 -1.27 15.86
CA LYS A 315 -14.68 -0.18 14.89
C LYS A 315 -13.33 0.36 14.39
N PRO A 316 -13.22 0.79 13.13
CA PRO A 316 -11.98 1.31 12.57
C PRO A 316 -11.45 2.55 13.29
N TYR A 317 -10.13 2.71 13.28
CA TYR A 317 -9.46 3.96 13.65
C TYR A 317 -9.41 4.92 12.46
N VAL A 318 -9.61 6.21 12.71
CA VAL A 318 -9.36 7.29 11.72
C VAL A 318 -8.54 8.41 12.34
N PRO A 319 -7.51 8.94 11.63
CA PRO A 319 -6.85 10.16 12.05
C PRO A 319 -7.75 11.36 11.74
N HIS A 320 -7.87 12.32 12.67
CA HIS A 320 -8.45 13.67 12.49
C HIS A 320 -9.98 13.89 12.69
N GLU A 321 -10.40 15.14 12.45
CA GLU A 321 -11.76 15.71 12.56
C GLU A 321 -12.80 14.85 11.84
N GLY A 322 -13.88 14.51 12.55
CA GLY A 322 -14.85 13.49 12.13
C GLY A 322 -14.66 12.12 12.80
N GLY A 323 -13.57 11.90 13.56
CA GLY A 323 -13.30 10.69 14.35
C GLY A 323 -14.15 10.52 15.63
N GLN A 324 -15.35 11.11 15.70
CA GLN A 324 -16.27 11.00 16.84
C GLN A 324 -17.27 9.84 16.68
N GLY A 325 -17.15 9.03 15.63
CA GLY A 325 -18.04 7.91 15.37
C GLY A 325 -19.33 8.29 14.62
N PRO A 326 -20.28 7.34 14.51
CA PRO A 326 -20.25 5.99 15.06
C PRO A 326 -19.53 4.96 14.17
N LEU A 327 -19.11 5.35 12.96
CA LEU A 327 -18.52 4.43 11.98
C LEU A 327 -17.04 4.16 12.21
N ALA A 328 -16.28 5.16 12.66
CA ALA A 328 -14.86 5.05 12.96
C ALA A 328 -14.47 6.12 14.00
N TYR A 329 -13.37 5.91 14.71
CA TYR A 329 -12.97 6.77 15.81
C TYR A 329 -11.49 7.17 15.79
N SER A 330 -11.18 8.41 16.17
CA SER A 330 -9.87 8.77 16.69
C SER A 330 -9.83 8.48 18.21
N CYS A 331 -8.66 8.42 18.85
CA CYS A 331 -8.56 8.21 20.31
C CYS A 331 -9.31 9.30 21.11
N ASP A 332 -9.13 10.57 20.78
CA ASP A 332 -9.72 11.72 21.44
C ASP A 332 -11.18 11.90 21.05
N GLY A 333 -11.53 11.58 19.80
CA GLY A 333 -12.90 11.55 19.29
C GLY A 333 -13.73 10.42 19.90
N LEU A 334 -13.16 9.23 20.11
CA LEU A 334 -13.80 8.13 20.86
C LEU A 334 -14.18 8.60 22.25
N VAL A 335 -13.19 9.08 23.00
CA VAL A 335 -13.39 9.52 24.38
C VAL A 335 -14.38 10.68 24.44
N SER A 336 -14.20 11.71 23.61
CA SER A 336 -15.11 12.86 23.58
C SER A 336 -16.56 12.44 23.27
N SER A 337 -16.75 11.56 22.28
CA SER A 337 -18.07 11.08 21.84
C SER A 337 -18.78 10.26 22.93
N VAL A 338 -18.11 9.25 23.50
CA VAL A 338 -18.76 8.35 24.47
C VAL A 338 -19.13 9.06 25.77
N PHE A 339 -18.30 10.00 26.24
CA PHE A 339 -18.60 10.80 27.43
C PHE A 339 -19.68 11.86 27.16
N THR A 340 -19.65 12.51 25.99
CA THR A 340 -20.70 13.47 25.61
C THR A 340 -22.06 12.78 25.51
N SER A 341 -22.11 11.58 24.93
CA SER A 341 -23.34 10.76 24.88
C SER A 341 -23.86 10.36 26.26
N ALA A 342 -22.99 10.34 27.27
CA ALA A 342 -23.31 10.07 28.67
C ALA A 342 -23.58 11.34 29.50
N GLY A 343 -23.61 12.52 28.87
CA GLY A 343 -23.89 13.80 29.54
C GLY A 343 -22.67 14.47 30.18
N ILE A 344 -21.44 14.04 29.85
CA ILE A 344 -20.19 14.65 30.32
C ILE A 344 -19.45 15.30 29.15
N GLU A 345 -19.43 16.63 29.10
CA GLU A 345 -18.74 17.35 28.05
C GLU A 345 -17.21 17.30 28.23
N LEU A 346 -16.52 16.83 27.19
CA LEU A 346 -15.06 16.78 27.14
C LEU A 346 -14.52 17.64 25.99
N PRO A 347 -13.38 18.34 26.18
CA PRO A 347 -12.69 19.00 25.07
C PRO A 347 -12.39 18.04 23.92
N GLY A 348 -12.42 18.54 22.68
CA GLY A 348 -12.22 17.68 21.50
C GLY A 348 -10.80 17.16 21.27
N SER A 349 -9.77 17.65 21.99
CA SER A 349 -8.38 17.19 21.83
C SER A 349 -7.82 16.59 23.11
N ALA A 350 -7.05 15.51 22.99
CA ALA A 350 -6.47 14.79 24.13
C ALA A 350 -5.64 15.70 25.07
N SER A 351 -4.81 16.59 24.52
CA SER A 351 -4.04 17.55 25.33
C SER A 351 -4.92 18.48 26.16
N ARG A 352 -6.06 18.94 25.62
CA ARG A 352 -7.02 19.78 26.36
C ARG A 352 -7.81 18.98 27.39
N GLN A 353 -8.13 17.72 27.08
CA GLN A 353 -8.75 16.80 28.04
C GLN A 353 -7.82 16.59 29.25
N LEU A 354 -6.53 16.34 29.03
CA LEU A 354 -5.53 16.23 30.10
C LEU A 354 -5.35 17.55 30.87
N ALA A 355 -5.32 18.69 30.17
CA ALA A 355 -5.08 19.99 30.78
C ALA A 355 -6.21 20.42 31.72
N THR A 356 -7.47 20.12 31.38
CA THR A 356 -8.65 20.59 32.12
C THR A 356 -9.33 19.52 32.96
N GLY A 357 -8.96 18.26 32.83
CA GLY A 357 -9.51 17.16 33.62
C GLY A 357 -8.93 17.07 35.03
N ARG A 358 -9.74 16.65 36.01
CA ARG A 358 -9.24 16.36 37.37
C ARG A 358 -8.41 15.09 37.40
N ARG A 359 -7.15 15.21 37.83
CA ARG A 359 -6.20 14.09 37.87
C ARG A 359 -6.48 13.16 39.04
N VAL A 360 -6.24 11.88 38.84
CA VAL A 360 -6.20 10.84 39.88
C VAL A 360 -4.85 10.11 39.83
N PRO A 361 -4.34 9.58 40.96
CA PRO A 361 -3.13 8.76 40.94
C PRO A 361 -3.29 7.58 39.97
N SER A 362 -2.25 7.28 39.18
CA SER A 362 -2.31 6.18 38.18
C SER A 362 -2.62 4.82 38.82
N GLY A 363 -2.16 4.64 40.06
CA GLY A 363 -2.51 3.47 40.88
C GLY A 363 -4.01 3.39 41.16
N ASP A 364 -4.69 4.53 41.37
CA ASP A 364 -6.09 4.62 41.79
C ASP A 364 -7.08 4.70 40.62
N ALA A 365 -6.58 4.58 39.39
CA ALA A 365 -7.39 4.56 38.19
C ALA A 365 -8.48 3.49 38.26
N GLN A 366 -9.72 3.88 37.97
CA GLN A 366 -10.91 3.05 37.96
C GLN A 366 -11.48 2.95 36.53
N PRO A 367 -12.34 1.95 36.25
CA PRO A 367 -12.98 1.83 34.96
C PRO A 367 -13.71 3.13 34.57
N GLY A 368 -13.40 3.67 33.40
CA GLY A 368 -13.91 4.95 32.92
C GLY A 368 -13.04 6.17 33.21
N ASP A 369 -11.94 6.02 33.94
CA ASP A 369 -10.91 7.07 33.97
C ASP A 369 -10.18 7.13 32.62
N LEU A 370 -9.66 8.30 32.26
CA LEU A 370 -8.91 8.53 31.02
C LEU A 370 -7.42 8.49 31.30
N ILE A 371 -6.69 7.64 30.60
CA ILE A 371 -5.23 7.54 30.68
C ILE A 371 -4.60 8.18 29.44
N PHE A 372 -3.68 9.12 29.65
CA PHE A 372 -2.99 9.84 28.59
C PHE A 372 -1.56 9.35 28.47
N VAL A 373 -1.16 9.03 27.25
CA VAL A 373 0.06 8.28 26.94
C VAL A 373 0.96 9.10 26.03
N GLY A 374 2.26 9.04 26.30
CA GLY A 374 3.32 9.61 25.49
C GLY A 374 4.56 9.81 26.36
N PRO A 375 5.78 9.65 25.84
CA PRO A 375 6.92 10.23 26.54
C PRO A 375 6.78 11.77 26.49
N GLU A 376 7.03 12.45 27.61
CA GLU A 376 6.78 13.90 27.77
C GLU A 376 7.36 14.75 26.62
N ARG A 377 8.54 14.36 26.10
CA ARG A 377 9.23 15.05 24.99
C ARG A 377 8.41 15.19 23.70
N TYR A 378 7.44 14.31 23.48
CA TYR A 378 6.59 14.32 22.27
C TYR A 378 5.16 14.80 22.54
N GLY A 379 4.84 15.17 23.78
CA GLY A 379 3.49 15.52 24.18
C GLY A 379 2.54 14.33 24.22
N VAL A 380 1.23 14.61 24.29
CA VAL A 380 0.18 13.58 24.34
C VAL A 380 0.04 12.88 23.00
N GLN A 381 0.38 11.60 22.95
CA GLN A 381 0.32 10.77 21.74
C GLN A 381 -0.94 9.90 21.67
N SER A 382 -1.54 9.55 22.81
CA SER A 382 -2.76 8.74 22.84
C SER A 382 -3.57 8.99 24.10
N VAL A 383 -4.87 8.74 24.03
CA VAL A 383 -5.78 8.69 25.18
C VAL A 383 -6.61 7.42 25.11
N GLY A 384 -6.74 6.72 26.24
CA GLY A 384 -7.57 5.53 26.38
C GLY A 384 -8.48 5.61 27.60
N ILE A 385 -9.50 4.77 27.64
CA ILE A 385 -10.42 4.58 28.76
C ILE A 385 -9.92 3.40 29.57
N VAL A 386 -9.59 3.63 30.83
CA VAL A 386 -9.18 2.58 31.77
C VAL A 386 -10.32 1.57 31.91
N LEU A 387 -9.99 0.29 31.83
CA LEU A 387 -10.93 -0.81 32.07
C LEU A 387 -10.62 -1.51 33.40
N ASP A 388 -9.33 -1.60 33.75
CA ASP A 388 -8.83 -2.18 34.99
C ASP A 388 -7.37 -1.75 35.26
N LEU A 389 -6.69 -2.40 36.21
CA LEU A 389 -5.30 -2.10 36.57
C LEU A 389 -4.28 -2.41 35.46
N ARG A 390 -4.63 -3.25 34.49
CA ARG A 390 -3.76 -3.75 33.42
C ARG A 390 -4.20 -3.35 32.03
N THR A 391 -5.48 -3.06 31.79
CA THR A 391 -6.01 -2.85 30.43
C THR A 391 -6.72 -1.52 30.25
N MET A 392 -6.69 -1.03 29.02
CA MET A 392 -7.41 0.15 28.57
C MET A 392 -8.08 -0.11 27.21
N LEU A 393 -9.16 0.60 26.95
CA LEU A 393 -9.85 0.66 25.67
C LEU A 393 -9.42 1.92 24.95
N VAL A 394 -8.90 1.78 23.73
CA VAL A 394 -8.30 2.89 22.97
C VAL A 394 -8.62 2.74 21.49
N ALA A 395 -8.76 3.86 20.78
CA ALA A 395 -8.67 3.85 19.32
C ALA A 395 -7.20 4.04 18.91
N ASP A 396 -6.60 3.01 18.34
CA ASP A 396 -5.15 2.93 18.11
C ASP A 396 -4.87 2.69 16.62
N ALA A 397 -4.09 3.58 16.01
CA ALA A 397 -3.69 3.47 14.61
C ALA A 397 -2.84 2.22 14.34
N ARG A 398 -2.02 1.79 15.32
CA ARG A 398 -1.14 0.62 15.19
C ARG A 398 -1.94 -0.68 15.04
N LEU A 399 -3.11 -0.72 15.68
CA LEU A 399 -4.05 -1.84 15.63
C LEU A 399 -5.27 -1.54 14.74
N ALA A 400 -5.23 -0.42 14.01
CA ALA A 400 -6.22 0.04 13.05
C ALA A 400 -7.67 0.05 13.57
N GLY A 401 -7.89 0.25 14.87
CA GLY A 401 -9.22 0.12 15.44
C GLY A 401 -9.36 0.54 16.89
N VAL A 402 -10.61 0.52 17.33
CA VAL A 402 -10.98 0.57 18.74
C VAL A 402 -10.76 -0.81 19.34
N VAL A 403 -9.81 -0.90 20.25
CA VAL A 403 -9.27 -2.17 20.75
C VAL A 403 -8.99 -2.09 22.24
N VAL A 404 -8.83 -3.25 22.86
CA VAL A 404 -8.33 -3.37 24.23
C VAL A 404 -6.84 -3.63 24.18
N THR A 405 -6.05 -2.77 24.79
CA THR A 405 -4.59 -2.94 24.94
C THR A 405 -4.22 -3.05 26.40
N ASP A 406 -2.99 -3.46 26.66
CA ASP A 406 -2.41 -3.28 27.99
C ASP A 406 -2.20 -1.78 28.26
N ARG A 407 -2.24 -1.43 29.54
CA ARG A 407 -1.86 -0.11 30.01
C ARG A 407 -0.36 0.04 29.83
N PRO A 408 0.10 1.21 29.34
CA PRO A 408 1.53 1.47 29.23
C PRO A 408 2.21 1.45 30.60
N ALA A 409 3.51 1.19 30.59
CA ALA A 409 4.35 1.35 31.77
C ALA A 409 4.30 2.80 32.29
N ALA A 410 4.57 2.98 33.58
CA ALA A 410 4.36 4.25 34.28
C ALA A 410 5.16 5.43 33.69
N ASP A 411 6.32 5.16 33.09
CA ASP A 411 7.20 6.11 32.40
C ASP A 411 6.59 6.69 31.11
N SER A 412 5.60 6.01 30.56
CA SER A 412 4.89 6.38 29.33
C SER A 412 3.52 7.00 29.61
N VAL A 413 3.15 7.17 30.88
CA VAL A 413 1.85 7.72 31.32
C VAL A 413 2.01 9.17 31.75
N LEU A 414 1.42 10.09 31.00
CA LEU A 414 1.45 11.53 31.26
C LEU A 414 0.46 11.96 32.36
N GLY A 415 -0.58 11.15 32.57
CA GLY A 415 -1.57 11.38 33.62
C GLY A 415 -2.82 10.54 33.45
N VAL A 416 -3.58 10.42 34.53
CA VAL A 416 -4.91 9.83 34.56
C VAL A 416 -5.91 10.87 35.03
N VAL A 417 -7.05 10.98 34.38
CA VAL A 417 -8.14 11.92 34.69
C VAL A 417 -9.42 11.15 34.97
N ARG A 418 -10.22 11.62 35.94
CA ARG A 418 -11.58 11.14 36.18
C ARG A 418 -12.61 12.16 35.66
N PRO A 419 -13.24 11.94 34.49
CA PRO A 419 -14.15 12.92 33.87
C PRO A 419 -15.31 13.36 34.77
N THR A 420 -15.85 12.44 35.57
CA THR A 420 -17.02 12.63 36.43
C THR A 420 -16.77 13.52 37.65
N LEU A 421 -15.52 13.87 37.96
CA LEU A 421 -15.21 14.87 38.97
C LEU A 421 -15.32 16.31 38.45
N GLY A 422 -15.60 16.48 37.15
CA GLY A 422 -15.72 17.78 36.51
C GLY A 422 -14.38 18.37 36.07
N ARG A 423 -14.46 19.54 35.43
CA ARG A 423 -13.31 20.25 34.87
C ARG A 423 -12.68 21.17 35.92
N GLN A 424 -11.40 21.43 35.74
CA GLN A 424 -10.62 22.41 36.48
C GLN A 424 -9.96 23.41 35.52
N ALA A 425 -9.38 24.47 36.08
CA ALA A 425 -8.56 25.41 35.32
C ALA A 425 -7.45 24.66 34.57
N ALA A 426 -7.20 25.06 33.33
CA ALA A 426 -6.22 24.40 32.48
C ALA A 426 -4.84 24.45 33.12
N ARG A 427 -4.19 23.29 33.23
CA ARG A 427 -2.80 23.17 33.67
C ARG A 427 -1.88 22.96 32.46
N PRO A 428 -0.60 23.39 32.54
CA PRO A 428 0.38 23.04 31.52
C PRO A 428 0.43 21.52 31.32
N VAL A 429 0.45 21.10 30.06
CA VAL A 429 0.66 19.70 29.66
C VAL A 429 1.83 19.65 28.70
N PRO A 430 2.61 18.55 28.68
CA PRO A 430 3.74 18.41 27.79
C PRO A 430 3.34 18.69 26.35
N GLN A 431 4.11 19.57 25.70
CA GLN A 431 3.97 19.92 24.30
C GLN A 431 5.10 19.27 23.52
N ARG A 432 4.84 18.99 22.25
CA ARG A 432 5.87 18.56 21.31
C ARG A 432 6.93 19.66 21.18
N ALA A 433 8.21 19.29 21.21
CA ALA A 433 9.30 20.20 20.87
C ALA A 433 9.23 20.66 19.39
N GLU A 434 9.93 21.74 19.07
CA GLU A 434 10.08 22.23 17.70
C GLU A 434 10.91 21.25 16.86
N GLY A 435 10.53 21.01 15.59
CA GLY A 435 11.22 20.08 14.68
C GLY A 435 10.93 18.58 14.87
N GLU A 436 10.27 18.19 15.96
CA GLU A 436 9.89 16.80 16.22
C GLU A 436 8.68 16.34 15.38
N LEU A 437 8.55 15.02 15.20
CA LEU A 437 7.45 14.41 14.44
C LEU A 437 6.08 14.89 14.96
N ILE A 438 5.16 15.16 14.04
CA ILE A 438 3.78 15.48 14.42
C ILE A 438 3.11 14.19 14.87
N TRP A 439 2.70 14.15 16.13
CA TRP A 439 1.91 13.04 16.67
C TRP A 439 0.44 13.42 16.60
N ARG A 440 -0.35 12.57 15.96
CA ARG A 440 -1.80 12.62 16.08
C ARG A 440 -2.20 11.70 17.20
N CYS A 441 -3.29 12.04 17.89
CA CYS A 441 -3.71 11.16 18.96
C CYS A 441 -4.03 9.78 18.34
N GLY A 442 -3.42 8.73 18.91
CA GLY A 442 -3.56 7.34 18.47
C GLY A 442 -2.62 6.93 17.34
N GLY A 443 -1.81 7.83 16.74
CA GLY A 443 -0.92 7.48 15.62
C GLY A 443 0.10 8.55 15.22
N VAL A 444 1.14 8.16 14.47
CA VAL A 444 2.12 9.12 13.93
C VAL A 444 1.54 9.80 12.69
N GLU A 445 1.63 11.12 12.59
CA GLU A 445 1.50 11.80 11.31
C GLU A 445 2.87 11.81 10.64
N LEU A 446 3.00 11.02 9.58
CA LEU A 446 4.24 10.94 8.82
C LEU A 446 4.48 12.28 8.10
N PRO A 447 5.72 12.80 8.09
CA PRO A 447 6.05 14.03 7.37
C PRO A 447 5.70 13.94 5.88
N ARG A 448 5.43 15.10 5.25
CA ARG A 448 5.33 15.20 3.79
C ARG A 448 6.62 14.67 3.15
N ARG A 449 6.48 13.76 2.18
CA ARG A 449 7.59 13.34 1.31
C ARG A 449 7.97 14.48 0.37
N GLN A 450 9.28 14.62 0.10
CA GLN A 450 9.76 15.34 -1.09
C GLN A 450 9.53 14.45 -2.34
N ALA A 451 9.47 15.07 -3.51
CA ALA A 451 9.07 14.45 -4.79
C ALA A 451 9.96 13.27 -5.25
N ASP A 452 11.01 12.99 -4.51
CA ASP A 452 12.15 12.13 -4.85
C ASP A 452 12.32 10.93 -3.89
N GLU A 453 11.47 10.78 -2.87
CA GLU A 453 11.40 9.55 -2.06
C GLU A 453 10.46 8.51 -2.69
N ALA A 454 10.96 7.29 -2.94
CA ALA A 454 10.22 6.22 -3.60
C ALA A 454 8.85 5.97 -2.94
N ALA A 455 7.77 6.26 -3.68
CA ALA A 455 6.41 5.91 -3.31
C ALA A 455 6.33 4.39 -3.14
N GLY A 456 6.29 3.90 -1.90
CA GLY A 456 6.06 2.47 -1.76
C GLY A 456 6.30 1.84 -0.42
N ALA A 457 7.52 1.89 0.12
CA ALA A 457 7.78 1.15 1.35
C ALA A 457 7.01 1.76 2.54
N TRP A 458 6.11 0.97 3.13
CA TRP A 458 5.40 1.34 4.36
C TRP A 458 5.07 0.11 5.20
N GLY A 459 4.93 0.31 6.51
CA GLY A 459 4.55 -0.75 7.44
C GLY A 459 5.58 -1.86 7.64
N GLY A 460 6.79 -1.73 7.08
CA GLY A 460 7.83 -2.76 7.13
C GLY A 460 7.53 -3.99 6.27
N TYR A 461 6.47 -3.94 5.45
CA TYR A 461 6.08 -5.02 4.56
C TYR A 461 6.78 -4.84 3.20
N PRO A 462 7.11 -5.94 2.49
CA PRO A 462 7.51 -5.88 1.10
C PRO A 462 6.32 -5.53 0.18
N ASN A 463 6.65 -5.06 -1.03
CA ASN A 463 5.66 -4.80 -2.06
C ASN A 463 4.92 -6.08 -2.46
N GLY A 464 3.60 -6.04 -2.46
CA GLY A 464 2.72 -7.16 -2.76
C GLY A 464 2.61 -8.16 -1.61
N LEU A 465 3.30 -7.90 -0.50
CA LEU A 465 3.42 -8.79 0.64
C LEU A 465 2.90 -8.14 1.92
N ILE A 466 2.02 -7.17 1.73
CA ILE A 466 1.25 -6.53 2.77
C ILE A 466 0.08 -7.46 3.11
N PRO A 467 -0.03 -7.94 4.34
CA PRO A 467 -1.13 -8.82 4.71
C PRO A 467 -2.44 -8.05 4.58
N ALA A 468 -3.50 -8.72 4.11
CA ALA A 468 -4.83 -8.11 3.95
C ALA A 468 -5.34 -7.44 5.25
N ALA A 469 -4.87 -7.95 6.37
CA ALA A 469 -5.04 -7.42 7.72
C ALA A 469 -4.46 -6.02 7.97
N ALA A 470 -3.40 -5.64 7.27
CA ALA A 470 -2.78 -4.31 7.31
C ALA A 470 -3.39 -3.36 6.27
N LEU A 471 -4.29 -3.86 5.41
CA LEU A 471 -4.96 -3.11 4.37
C LEU A 471 -6.42 -2.84 4.78
N CYS A 472 -6.97 -1.75 4.27
CA CYS A 472 -8.34 -1.36 4.53
C CYS A 472 -9.18 -1.47 3.26
N SER A 473 -10.43 -1.89 3.41
CA SER A 473 -11.39 -1.94 2.31
C SER A 473 -11.68 -0.55 1.74
N THR A 474 -11.81 -0.47 0.42
CA THR A 474 -12.22 0.73 -0.31
C THR A 474 -13.74 0.87 -0.42
N GLY A 475 -14.52 -0.07 0.13
CA GLY A 475 -15.99 -0.11 0.03
C GLY A 475 -16.51 -0.46 -1.37
N ALA A 476 -15.63 -0.65 -2.35
CA ALA A 476 -15.96 -1.15 -3.67
C ALA A 476 -15.55 -2.63 -3.76
N GLY A 477 -16.52 -3.54 -3.70
CA GLY A 477 -16.27 -4.98 -3.79
C GLY A 477 -15.26 -5.50 -2.75
N SER A 478 -14.32 -6.34 -3.18
CA SER A 478 -13.24 -6.89 -2.35
C SER A 478 -11.95 -6.07 -2.39
N HIS A 479 -12.00 -4.85 -2.93
CA HIS A 479 -10.80 -4.03 -3.10
C HIS A 479 -10.30 -3.48 -1.77
N VAL A 480 -8.98 -3.50 -1.62
CA VAL A 480 -8.27 -3.07 -0.40
C VAL A 480 -7.05 -2.22 -0.79
N LEU A 481 -6.66 -1.31 0.10
CA LEU A 481 -5.52 -0.41 -0.06
C LEU A 481 -4.82 -0.19 1.28
N ARG A 482 -3.65 0.49 1.29
CA ARG A 482 -3.11 1.08 2.51
C ARG A 482 -4.19 1.91 3.17
N CYS A 483 -4.27 1.89 4.50
CA CYS A 483 -5.45 2.43 5.18
C CYS A 483 -5.68 3.94 4.96
N ASP A 484 -4.63 4.75 4.83
CA ASP A 484 -4.74 6.16 4.46
C ASP A 484 -5.21 6.34 2.99
N ALA A 485 -4.69 5.55 2.06
CA ALA A 485 -5.10 5.53 0.66
C ALA A 485 -6.56 5.09 0.53
N ALA A 486 -6.98 4.02 1.23
CA ALA A 486 -8.37 3.58 1.30
C ALA A 486 -9.30 4.69 1.80
N GLN A 487 -8.90 5.39 2.87
CA GLN A 487 -9.67 6.50 3.43
C GLN A 487 -9.77 7.68 2.46
N ALA A 488 -8.66 8.06 1.83
CA ALA A 488 -8.63 9.08 0.79
C ALA A 488 -9.52 8.69 -0.40
N TYR A 489 -9.48 7.42 -0.80
CA TYR A 489 -10.36 6.88 -1.85
C TYR A 489 -11.83 6.99 -1.47
N HIS A 490 -12.22 6.65 -0.24
CA HIS A 490 -13.60 6.81 0.25
C HIS A 490 -14.07 8.26 0.19
N ALA A 491 -13.22 9.21 0.57
CA ALA A 491 -13.55 10.63 0.49
C ALA A 491 -13.73 11.08 -0.97
N MET A 492 -12.81 10.70 -1.85
CA MET A 492 -12.86 10.99 -3.28
C MET A 492 -14.09 10.37 -3.95
N SER A 493 -14.39 9.11 -3.65
CA SER A 493 -15.52 8.35 -4.19
C SER A 493 -16.87 8.94 -3.78
N ARG A 494 -17.00 9.47 -2.54
CA ARG A 494 -18.20 10.20 -2.11
C ARG A 494 -18.37 11.55 -2.82
N ALA A 495 -17.30 12.33 -2.96
CA ALA A 495 -17.35 13.60 -3.69
C ALA A 495 -17.72 13.37 -5.17
N TYR A 496 -17.16 12.32 -5.78
CA TYR A 496 -17.50 11.87 -7.12
C TYR A 496 -18.99 11.47 -7.22
N ALA A 497 -19.50 10.71 -6.24
CA ALA A 497 -20.92 10.32 -6.20
C ALA A 497 -21.86 11.52 -6.08
N GLY A 498 -21.47 12.57 -5.35
CA GLY A 498 -22.22 13.83 -5.31
C GLY A 498 -22.36 14.49 -6.68
N ARG A 499 -21.38 14.30 -7.59
CA ARG A 499 -21.38 14.88 -8.94
C ARG A 499 -22.05 14.00 -9.99
N PHE A 500 -21.91 12.67 -9.90
CA PHE A 500 -22.29 11.72 -10.94
C PHE A 500 -23.36 10.70 -10.50
N GLY A 501 -23.85 10.79 -9.26
CA GLY A 501 -24.94 9.96 -8.73
C GLY A 501 -24.55 8.51 -8.39
N SER A 502 -23.29 8.13 -8.57
CA SER A 502 -22.76 6.79 -8.27
C SER A 502 -21.32 6.87 -7.75
N PRO A 503 -20.89 5.96 -6.85
CA PRO A 503 -19.52 5.93 -6.36
C PRO A 503 -18.53 5.54 -7.47
N LEU A 504 -17.25 5.82 -7.24
CA LEU A 504 -16.19 5.39 -8.13
C LEU A 504 -16.12 3.86 -8.22
N CYS A 505 -16.02 3.36 -9.45
CA CYS A 505 -15.79 1.96 -9.74
C CYS A 505 -14.29 1.65 -9.68
N ILE A 506 -13.94 0.48 -9.13
CA ILE A 506 -12.59 -0.07 -9.13
C ILE A 506 -12.59 -1.40 -9.89
N THR A 507 -11.56 -1.62 -10.71
CA THR A 507 -11.24 -2.89 -11.35
C THR A 507 -10.00 -3.55 -10.75
N ASP A 508 -9.03 -2.77 -10.26
CA ASP A 508 -7.87 -3.29 -9.53
C ASP A 508 -7.46 -2.35 -8.38
N SER A 509 -6.85 -2.90 -7.33
CA SER A 509 -6.45 -2.17 -6.12
C SER A 509 -5.13 -2.73 -5.59
N TYR A 510 -5.04 -3.08 -4.30
CA TYR A 510 -3.92 -3.85 -3.81
C TYR A 510 -3.73 -5.16 -4.59
N ARG A 511 -2.49 -5.40 -5.05
CA ARG A 511 -2.11 -6.60 -5.80
C ARG A 511 -1.05 -7.36 -5.01
N THR A 512 -1.41 -8.56 -4.56
CA THR A 512 -0.45 -9.44 -3.88
C THR A 512 0.71 -9.77 -4.81
N PHE A 513 1.85 -10.14 -4.23
CA PHE A 513 3.05 -10.47 -4.98
C PHE A 513 2.82 -11.65 -5.91
N ASP A 514 2.09 -12.68 -5.48
CA ASP A 514 1.76 -13.83 -6.33
C ASP A 514 0.93 -13.41 -7.54
N VAL A 515 -0.01 -12.48 -7.36
CA VAL A 515 -0.79 -11.91 -8.47
C VAL A 515 0.09 -11.03 -9.35
N GLN A 516 1.08 -10.32 -8.80
CA GLN A 516 2.06 -9.61 -9.61
C GLN A 516 2.90 -10.58 -10.44
N VAL A 517 3.36 -11.69 -9.87
CA VAL A 517 4.12 -12.75 -10.58
C VAL A 517 3.28 -13.36 -11.70
N ASP A 518 2.05 -13.76 -11.42
CA ASP A 518 1.14 -14.30 -12.43
C ASP A 518 0.87 -13.29 -13.56
N LEU A 519 0.57 -12.04 -13.20
CA LEU A 519 0.30 -10.98 -14.17
C LEU A 519 1.54 -10.68 -15.01
N TYR A 520 2.73 -10.67 -14.40
CA TYR A 520 3.99 -10.46 -15.09
C TYR A 520 4.33 -11.60 -16.04
N ARG A 521 4.09 -12.86 -15.66
CA ARG A 521 4.24 -14.02 -16.55
C ARG A 521 3.32 -13.96 -17.76
N ARG A 522 2.06 -13.58 -17.56
CA ARG A 522 1.06 -13.50 -18.64
C ARG A 522 1.26 -12.27 -19.53
N LYS A 523 1.72 -11.15 -18.96
CA LYS A 523 1.77 -9.84 -19.63
C LYS A 523 3.05 -9.05 -19.25
N PRO A 524 4.24 -9.56 -19.57
CA PRO A 524 5.52 -8.99 -19.08
C PRO A 524 5.81 -7.57 -19.58
N SER A 525 5.16 -7.12 -20.67
CA SER A 525 5.30 -5.77 -21.20
C SER A 525 4.33 -4.74 -20.57
N LEU A 526 3.26 -5.21 -19.92
CA LEU A 526 2.18 -4.39 -19.35
C LEU A 526 2.13 -4.44 -17.81
N ALA A 527 2.83 -5.39 -17.19
CA ALA A 527 2.91 -5.52 -15.75
C ALA A 527 4.23 -4.93 -15.22
N ALA A 528 4.17 -4.26 -14.07
CA ALA A 528 5.37 -3.96 -13.30
C ALA A 528 6.03 -5.27 -12.84
N VAL A 529 7.36 -5.24 -12.69
CA VAL A 529 8.10 -6.38 -12.14
C VAL A 529 7.56 -6.70 -10.75
N PRO A 530 7.36 -7.98 -10.41
CA PRO A 530 6.83 -8.34 -9.10
C PRO A 530 7.67 -7.75 -7.97
N GLY A 531 7.00 -7.22 -6.96
CA GLY A 531 7.66 -6.58 -5.82
C GLY A 531 7.97 -5.10 -6.04
N THR A 532 7.43 -4.48 -7.10
CA THR A 532 7.70 -3.06 -7.39
C THR A 532 6.49 -2.24 -7.82
N SER A 533 5.31 -2.86 -7.95
CA SER A 533 4.10 -2.18 -8.40
C SER A 533 3.50 -1.28 -7.32
N ASN A 534 3.02 -0.07 -7.62
CA ASN A 534 2.29 0.72 -6.62
C ASN A 534 1.00 0.04 -6.12
N HIS A 535 0.42 -0.88 -6.91
CA HIS A 535 -0.64 -1.78 -6.43
C HIS A 535 -0.14 -2.70 -5.31
N GLY A 536 1.09 -3.18 -5.38
CA GLY A 536 1.72 -3.96 -4.31
C GLY A 536 2.02 -3.16 -3.05
N TRP A 537 1.99 -1.83 -3.13
CA TRP A 537 2.02 -1.00 -1.94
C TRP A 537 0.61 -0.67 -1.43
N GLY A 538 -0.45 -1.12 -2.10
CA GLY A 538 -1.81 -0.68 -1.78
C GLY A 538 -1.96 0.83 -1.94
N LEU A 539 -1.19 1.43 -2.85
CA LEU A 539 -1.19 2.86 -3.14
C LEU A 539 -1.69 3.15 -4.54
N ALA A 540 -2.21 2.16 -5.26
CA ALA A 540 -2.76 2.37 -6.59
C ALA A 540 -4.13 1.70 -6.74
N VAL A 541 -4.94 2.31 -7.59
CA VAL A 541 -6.21 1.76 -8.06
C VAL A 541 -6.32 1.92 -9.56
N ASP A 542 -6.92 0.91 -10.18
CA ASP A 542 -7.43 1.00 -11.55
C ASP A 542 -8.94 1.20 -11.48
N MET A 543 -9.43 2.26 -12.12
CA MET A 543 -10.83 2.69 -12.02
C MET A 543 -11.62 2.47 -13.30
N CYS A 544 -12.93 2.24 -13.16
CA CYS A 544 -13.87 2.05 -14.27
C CYS A 544 -15.04 3.07 -14.26
N GLY A 545 -16.02 2.91 -15.15
CA GLY A 545 -17.25 3.71 -15.14
C GLY A 545 -17.11 5.05 -15.88
N GLY A 546 -16.21 5.10 -16.84
CA GLY A 546 -15.87 6.28 -17.65
C GLY A 546 -14.51 6.88 -17.30
N VAL A 547 -13.90 6.53 -16.16
CA VAL A 547 -12.56 7.00 -15.77
C VAL A 547 -11.46 6.41 -16.66
N GLU A 548 -11.66 5.17 -17.12
CA GLU A 548 -10.76 4.39 -17.97
C GLU A 548 -10.57 4.93 -19.39
N SER A 549 -11.12 6.11 -19.71
CA SER A 549 -11.05 6.71 -21.04
C SER A 549 -10.80 8.21 -20.96
N PHE A 550 -9.76 8.68 -21.65
CA PHE A 550 -9.50 10.11 -21.76
C PHE A 550 -10.70 10.84 -22.41
N GLY A 551 -10.92 12.09 -21.99
CA GLY A 551 -11.96 12.96 -22.57
C GLY A 551 -13.37 12.81 -21.99
N THR A 552 -13.64 11.77 -21.20
CA THR A 552 -14.92 11.62 -20.50
C THR A 552 -15.10 12.72 -19.43
N PRO A 553 -16.34 13.09 -19.08
CA PRO A 553 -16.60 13.96 -17.93
C PRO A 553 -16.04 13.43 -16.62
N GLN A 554 -16.06 12.11 -16.43
CA GLN A 554 -15.60 11.39 -15.25
C GLN A 554 -14.08 11.52 -15.08
N TYR A 555 -13.30 11.21 -16.13
CA TYR A 555 -11.85 11.36 -16.12
C TYR A 555 -11.44 12.82 -15.89
N ARG A 556 -12.09 13.77 -16.59
CA ARG A 556 -11.80 15.20 -16.43
C ARG A 556 -12.07 15.70 -15.02
N TRP A 557 -13.14 15.22 -14.38
CA TRP A 557 -13.43 15.55 -12.99
C TRP A 557 -12.34 15.00 -12.06
N LEU A 558 -11.93 13.74 -12.21
CA LEU A 558 -10.85 13.19 -11.39
C LEU A 558 -9.52 13.91 -11.62
N ALA A 559 -9.15 14.20 -12.86
CA ALA A 559 -7.92 14.92 -13.18
C ALA A 559 -7.85 16.30 -12.50
N ALA A 560 -9.00 16.95 -12.31
CA ALA A 560 -9.08 18.25 -11.64
C ALA A 560 -9.19 18.14 -10.10
N ASN A 561 -9.80 17.07 -9.56
CA ASN A 561 -10.21 17.02 -8.15
C ASN A 561 -9.48 15.96 -7.31
N ALA A 562 -9.02 14.86 -7.91
CA ALA A 562 -8.30 13.80 -7.22
C ALA A 562 -7.08 14.28 -6.42
N PRO A 563 -6.31 15.30 -6.88
CA PRO A 563 -5.19 15.85 -6.10
C PRO A 563 -5.58 16.36 -4.71
N ALA A 564 -6.78 16.94 -4.55
CA ALA A 564 -7.27 17.43 -3.25
C ALA A 564 -7.51 16.29 -2.25
N PHE A 565 -7.69 15.06 -2.73
CA PHE A 565 -7.79 13.84 -1.92
C PHE A 565 -6.46 13.08 -1.84
N GLY A 566 -5.39 13.62 -2.43
CA GLY A 566 -4.08 13.00 -2.47
C GLY A 566 -3.89 11.89 -3.49
N TRP A 567 -4.72 11.89 -4.54
CA TRP A 567 -4.66 10.95 -5.66
C TRP A 567 -4.20 11.66 -6.93
N VAL A 568 -3.35 11.00 -7.72
CA VAL A 568 -2.87 11.52 -9.00
C VAL A 568 -2.94 10.45 -10.08
N ASN A 569 -3.24 10.87 -11.31
CA ASN A 569 -2.89 10.08 -12.49
C ASN A 569 -1.41 10.41 -12.79
N PRO A 570 -0.47 9.45 -12.64
CA PRO A 570 0.95 9.74 -12.71
C PRO A 570 1.36 10.18 -14.13
N GLY A 571 2.47 10.93 -14.24
CA GLY A 571 2.86 11.59 -15.50
C GLY A 571 3.06 10.63 -16.68
N TRP A 572 3.57 9.42 -16.42
CA TRP A 572 3.75 8.38 -17.44
C TRP A 572 2.42 7.79 -17.93
N ALA A 573 1.38 7.81 -17.09
CA ALA A 573 0.05 7.25 -17.38
C ALA A 573 -0.86 8.25 -18.12
N ARG A 574 -0.52 9.54 -18.14
CA ARG A 574 -1.30 10.59 -18.82
C ARG A 574 -1.15 10.48 -20.34
N GLN A 575 -2.10 11.10 -21.05
CA GLN A 575 -2.04 11.23 -22.51
C GLN A 575 -0.71 11.89 -22.95
N GLY A 576 0.06 11.19 -23.79
CA GLY A 576 1.38 11.64 -24.25
C GLY A 576 2.55 11.23 -23.34
N GLY A 577 2.30 10.44 -22.30
CA GLY A 577 3.30 9.94 -21.35
C GLY A 577 4.07 8.68 -21.81
N GLY A 578 3.69 8.09 -22.94
CA GLY A 578 4.35 6.93 -23.55
C GLY A 578 3.90 5.56 -23.03
N ARG A 579 3.12 5.52 -21.94
CA ARG A 579 2.37 4.35 -21.45
C ARG A 579 1.03 4.80 -20.89
N GLU A 580 0.15 5.20 -21.78
CA GLU A 580 -1.14 5.77 -21.45
C GLU A 580 -2.05 4.78 -20.68
N GLU A 581 -2.37 5.13 -19.43
CA GLU A 581 -3.24 4.35 -18.55
C GLU A 581 -4.22 5.31 -17.83
N PRO A 582 -5.28 5.79 -18.52
CA PRO A 582 -6.26 6.71 -17.94
C PRO A 582 -6.99 6.14 -16.71
N TRP A 583 -7.07 4.81 -16.63
CA TRP A 583 -7.66 4.09 -15.51
C TRP A 583 -6.77 4.06 -14.27
N HIS A 584 -5.46 4.29 -14.38
CA HIS A 584 -4.49 4.08 -13.29
C HIS A 584 -4.28 5.33 -12.45
N TRP A 585 -4.50 5.23 -11.14
CA TRP A 585 -4.35 6.34 -10.19
C TRP A 585 -3.53 5.91 -8.99
N GLU A 586 -2.62 6.78 -8.56
CA GLU A 586 -1.71 6.55 -7.44
C GLU A 586 -2.00 7.51 -6.29
N TYR A 587 -1.98 6.99 -5.08
CA TYR A 587 -2.07 7.76 -3.85
C TYR A 587 -0.69 8.27 -3.47
N VAL A 588 -0.54 9.58 -3.45
CA VAL A 588 0.70 10.28 -3.11
C VAL A 588 0.62 11.03 -1.78
N GLY A 589 -0.53 10.99 -1.11
CA GLY A 589 -0.79 11.81 0.09
C GLY A 589 -1.21 13.24 -0.28
N THR A 590 -1.37 14.12 0.71
CA THR A 590 -1.91 15.47 0.48
C THR A 590 -0.99 16.31 -0.39
N ILE A 591 -1.51 16.72 -1.56
CA ILE A 591 -0.97 17.83 -2.34
C ILE A 591 -1.45 19.11 -1.66
N GLY A 592 -0.50 20.02 -1.42
CA GLY A 592 -0.71 21.22 -0.60
C GLY A 592 -1.74 22.19 -1.13
#